data_AF-A0A831SQ19-F1
#
_entry.id   AF-A0A831SQ19-F1
#
_cell.length_a   1.000
_cell.length_b   1.000
_cell.length_c   1.000
_cell.angle_alpha   90.00
_cell.angle_beta   90.00
_cell.angle_gamma   90.00
#
_symmetry.space_group_name_H-M   'P 1'
#
loop_
_entity.id
_entity.type
_entity.pdbx_description
1 polymer ?
#
loop_
_entity_poly.entity_id
_entity_poly.type
_entity_poly.pdbx_seq_one_letter_code
_entity_poly.pdbx_strand_id
1 'polypeptide(L)' 'MEAYLSADRQVRTTNIIERGFKEVKRRVKVMETFRTFESCIIILFSLLKLQNEIWEGKTITSF' A
#
# COMPACT_ATOMS: atom_id res chain seq x y z
N MET A 1 -24.17 -16.08 -2.66
CA MET A 1 -24.04 -14.71 -3.22
C MET A 1 -23.12 -13.86 -2.35
N GLU A 2 -23.44 -13.67 -1.06
CA GLU A 2 -22.66 -12.89 -0.08
C GLU A 2 -21.17 -13.27 0.00
N ALA A 3 -20.86 -14.57 0.04
CA ALA A 3 -19.47 -15.06 0.13
C ALA A 3 -18.59 -14.73 -1.10
N TYR A 4 -19.20 -14.62 -2.28
CA TYR A 4 -18.48 -14.26 -3.52
C TYR A 4 -18.17 -12.76 -3.58
N LEU A 5 -19.13 -11.91 -3.15
CA LEU A 5 -18.93 -10.47 -3.00
C LEU A 5 -17.87 -10.13 -1.96
N SER A 6 -17.75 -10.92 -0.88
CA SER A 6 -16.67 -10.76 0.10
C SER A 6 -15.30 -11.17 -0.44
N ALA A 7 -15.23 -12.21 -1.28
CA ALA A 7 -13.99 -12.69 -1.88
C ALA A 7 -13.42 -11.66 -2.89
N ASP A 8 -14.26 -11.09 -3.75
CA ASP A 8 -13.83 -10.05 -4.70
C ASP A 8 -13.35 -8.78 -3.99
N ARG A 9 -14.01 -8.41 -2.89
CA ARG A 9 -13.58 -7.31 -2.02
C ARG A 9 -12.20 -7.61 -1.44
N GLN A 10 -12.01 -8.80 -0.87
CA GLN A 10 -10.72 -9.24 -0.33
C GLN A 10 -9.62 -9.21 -1.39
N VAL A 11 -9.87 -9.76 -2.60
CA VAL A 11 -8.91 -9.76 -3.71
C VAL A 11 -8.50 -8.34 -4.10
N ARG A 12 -9.43 -7.38 -4.20
CA ARG A 12 -9.10 -5.98 -4.52
C ARG A 12 -8.35 -5.28 -3.39
N THR A 13 -8.70 -5.53 -2.13
CA THR A 13 -7.97 -4.99 -0.97
C THR A 13 -6.54 -5.53 -0.93
N THR A 14 -6.35 -6.83 -1.17
CA THR A 14 -5.01 -7.45 -1.28
C THR A 14 -4.21 -6.85 -2.44
N ASN A 15 -4.85 -6.59 -3.58
CA ASN A 15 -4.20 -5.95 -4.74
C ASN A 15 -3.68 -4.53 -4.42
N ILE A 16 -4.40 -3.78 -3.56
CA ILE A 16 -3.93 -2.46 -3.08
C ILE A 16 -2.73 -2.60 -2.14
N ILE A 17 -2.78 -3.58 -1.22
CA ILE A 17 -1.68 -3.86 -0.29
C ILE A 17 -0.42 -4.30 -1.04
N GLU A 18 -0.55 -5.22 -2.00
CA GLU A 18 0.55 -5.70 -2.84
C GLU A 18 1.19 -4.57 -3.65
N ARG A 19 0.37 -3.67 -4.22
CA ARG A 19 0.84 -2.47 -4.92
C ARG A 19 1.59 -1.54 -3.97
N GLY A 20 1.09 -1.34 -2.75
CA GLY A 20 1.78 -0.57 -1.71
C GLY A 20 3.16 -1.15 -1.40
N PHE A 21 3.26 -2.46 -1.15
CA PHE A 21 4.54 -3.12 -0.92
C PHE A 21 5.50 -3.05 -2.12
N LYS A 22 4.98 -3.14 -3.35
CA LYS A 22 5.78 -3.00 -4.56
C LYS A 22 6.39 -1.60 -4.68
N GLU A 23 5.64 -0.57 -4.32
CA GLU A 23 6.11 0.81 -4.33
C GLU A 23 7.16 1.08 -3.24
N VAL A 24 6.96 0.53 -2.04
CA VAL A 24 7.97 0.56 -0.97
C VAL A 24 9.27 -0.07 -1.44
N LYS A 25 9.22 -1.30 -1.99
CA LYS A 25 10.41 -1.98 -2.53
C LYS A 25 11.10 -1.17 -3.62
N ARG A 26 10.33 -0.56 -4.54
CA ARG A 26 10.88 0.25 -5.64
C ARG A 26 11.66 1.47 -5.13
N ARG A 27 11.16 2.15 -4.10
CA ARG A 27 11.80 3.37 -3.55
C ARG A 27 12.96 3.05 -2.62
N VAL A 28 12.87 1.96 -1.87
CA VAL A 28 13.96 1.47 -1.02
C VAL A 28 15.11 0.91 -1.86
N LYS A 29 14.84 0.36 -3.07
CA LYS A 29 15.88 -0.21 -3.95
C LYS A 29 17.05 0.73 -4.23
N VAL A 30 16.81 2.04 -4.34
CA VAL A 30 17.86 3.04 -4.61
C VAL A 30 18.53 3.56 -3.34
N MET A 31 18.03 3.18 -2.17
CA MET A 31 18.57 3.54 -0.85
C MET A 31 19.45 2.38 -0.39
N GLU A 32 20.73 2.40 -0.76
CA GLU A 32 21.65 1.27 -0.50
C GLU A 32 21.79 0.92 0.98
N THR A 33 21.72 1.91 1.88
CA THR A 33 21.72 1.71 3.34
C THR A 33 20.88 2.75 4.06
N PHE A 34 20.20 2.34 5.13
CA PHE A 34 19.57 3.26 6.08
C PHE A 34 20.51 3.50 7.25
N ARG A 35 20.67 4.77 7.65
CA ARG A 35 21.58 5.15 8.74
C ARG A 35 21.11 4.69 10.12
N THR A 36 19.79 4.67 10.35
CA THR A 36 19.19 4.27 11.63
C THR A 36 17.89 3.50 11.41
N PHE A 37 17.45 2.77 12.43
CA PHE A 37 16.17 2.07 12.41
C PHE A 37 14.99 3.05 12.28
N GLU A 38 15.05 4.20 12.94
CA GLU A 38 14.04 5.26 12.85
C GLU A 38 13.90 5.75 11.40
N SER A 39 15.02 5.87 10.68
CA SER A 39 15.01 6.27 9.26
C SER A 39 14.24 5.26 8.40
N CYS A 40 14.39 3.95 8.69
CA CYS A 40 13.61 2.90 8.02
C CYS A 40 12.11 3.06 8.29
N ILE A 41 11.74 3.28 9.55
CA ILE A 41 10.33 3.40 9.97
C ILE A 41 9.69 4.65 9.36
N ILE A 42 10.39 5.79 9.36
CA ILE A 42 9.90 7.04 8.77
C ILE A 42 9.58 6.84 7.29
N ILE A 43 10.47 6.20 6.53
CA ILE A 43 10.28 5.99 5.09
C ILE A 43 9.12 5.02 4.85
N LEU A 44 9.06 3.91 5.57
CA LEU A 44 7.95 2.97 5.46
C LEU A 44 6.60 3.65 5.75
N PHE A 45 6.50 4.36 6.87
CA PHE A 45 5.26 5.01 7.28
C PHE A 45 4.86 6.15 6.33
N SER A 46 5.82 6.95 5.87
CA SER A 46 5.57 8.03 4.91
C SER A 46 5.03 7.52 3.58
N LEU A 47 5.55 6.38 3.09
CA LEU A 47 5.07 5.78 1.84
C LEU A 47 3.67 5.18 1.96
N LEU A 48 3.39 4.51 3.09
CA LEU A 48 2.05 3.99 3.36
C LEU A 48 1.04 5.12 3.56
N LYS A 49 1.43 6.20 4.24
CA LYS A 49 0.60 7.40 4.39
C LYS A 49 0.30 8.07 3.05
N LEU A 50 1.32 8.28 2.21
CA LEU A 50 1.14 8.83 0.87
C LEU A 50 0.17 7.96 0.04
N GLN A 51 0.31 6.63 0.14
CA GLN A 51 -0.61 5.72 -0.53
C GLN A 51 -2.04 5.91 -0.01
N ASN A 52 -2.23 5.99 1.31
CA ASN A 52 -3.54 6.26 1.89
C ASN A 52 -4.13 7.59 1.40
N GLU A 53 -3.36 8.68 1.38
CA GLU A 53 -3.79 9.99 0.86
C GLU A 53 -4.18 9.92 -0.63
N ILE A 54 -3.46 9.14 -1.44
CA ILE A 54 -3.79 8.94 -2.86
C ILE A 54 -5.13 8.21 -3.04
N TRP A 55 -5.49 7.31 -2.13
CA TRP A 55 -6.74 6.55 -2.18
C TRP A 55 -7.87 7.16 -1.35
N GLU A 56 -7.57 8.15 -0.52
CA GLU A 56 -8.54 8.88 0.28
C GLU A 56 -9.56 9.57 -0.64
N GLY A 57 -10.85 9.38 -0.34
CA GLY A 57 -11.94 9.91 -1.15
C GLY A 57 -12.18 9.21 -2.50
N LYS A 58 -11.34 8.24 -2.89
CA LYS A 58 -11.59 7.43 -4.09
C LYS A 58 -12.56 6.29 -3.76
N THR A 59 -13.85 6.56 -3.95
CA THR A 59 -14.87 5.50 -3.93
C THR A 59 -14.59 4.51 -5.05
N ILE A 60 -14.62 3.21 -4.74
CA ILE A 60 -14.57 2.15 -5.76
C ILE A 60 -15.87 2.24 -6.55
N THR A 61 -15.82 2.89 -7.72
CA THR A 61 -17.00 3.33 -8.49
C THR A 61 -17.71 2.24 -9.29
N SER A 62 -17.25 0.99 -9.25
CA SER A 62 -17.99 -0.10 -9.89
C SER A 62 -17.94 -1.42 -9.11
N PHE A 63 -19.16 -1.91 -8.85
CA PHE A 63 -19.49 -3.27 -8.42
C PHE A 63 -19.88 -4.08 -9.64
#